data_AF-A0A3C0SRF2-F1
#
_entry.id   AF-A0A3C0SRF2-F1
#
_cell.length_a   1.000
_cell.length_b   1.000
_cell.length_c   1.000
_cell.angle_alpha   90.00
_cell.angle_beta   90.00
_cell.angle_gamma   90.00
#
_symmetry.space_group_name_H-M   'P 1'
#
loop_
_entity.id
_entity.type
_entity.pdbx_description
1 polymer ?
#
loop_
_entity_poly.entity_id
_entity_poly.type
_entity_poly.pdbx_seq_one_letter_code
_entity_poly.pdbx_strand_id
1 'polypeptide(L)' 'MLLQLNIMNFALIEKLSIDFSTGFNVLSGETGAGKSILIDAISFVLGGKFNKNLIRV' A
#
# COMPACT_ATOMS: atom_id res chain seq x y z
N MET A 1 -6.40 14.78 -4.07
CA MET A 1 -5.38 14.11 -4.91
C MET A 1 -4.46 13.36 -3.97
N LEU A 2 -4.17 12.08 -4.22
CA LEU A 2 -3.20 11.34 -3.42
C LEU A 2 -1.80 11.87 -3.79
N LEU A 3 -1.05 12.36 -2.81
CA LEU A 3 0.29 12.91 -3.02
C LEU A 3 1.35 11.84 -2.79
N GLN A 4 1.25 11.16 -1.65
CA GLN A 4 2.23 10.18 -1.20
C GLN A 4 1.55 9.10 -0.37
N LEU A 5 2.05 7.87 -0.46
CA LEU A 5 1.71 6.74 0.40
C LEU A 5 2.95 6.33 1.19
N ASN A 6 2.86 6.46 2.51
CA ASN A 6 3.89 6.02 3.44
C ASN A 6 3.39 4.78 4.19
N ILE A 7 4.13 3.68 4.09
CA ILE A 7 3.82 2.41 4.74
C ILE A 7 4.96 2.05 5.68
N MET A 8 4.60 1.70 6.92
CA MET A 8 5.54 1.20 7.93
C MET A 8 4.94 -0.03 8.60
N ASN A 9 5.74 -1.08 8.76
CA ASN A 9 5.39 -2.31 9.47
C ASN A 9 4.05 -2.93 9.03
N PHE A 10 3.85 -3.09 7.71
CA PHE A 10 2.62 -3.58 7.12
C PHE A 10 2.87 -4.76 6.17
N ALA A 11 2.26 -5.91 6.44
CA ALA A 11 2.47 -7.17 5.73
C ALA A 11 3.97 -7.48 5.59
N LEU A 12 4.49 -7.59 4.37
CA LEU A 12 5.92 -7.82 4.11
C LEU A 12 6.75 -6.52 4.05
N ILE A 13 6.12 -5.35 4.22
CA ILE A 13 6.75 -4.03 4.05
C ILE A 13 7.16 -3.49 5.42
N GLU A 14 8.47 -3.36 5.66
CA GLU A 14 9.02 -2.66 6.83
C GLU A 14 8.91 -1.14 6.67
N LYS A 15 9.34 -0.62 5.52
CA LYS A 15 9.25 0.80 5.19
C LYS A 15 9.14 0.99 3.68
N LEU A 16 8.17 1.78 3.24
CA LEU A 16 7.99 2.17 1.85
C LEU A 16 7.40 3.57 1.75
N SER A 17 7.90 4.36 0.80
CA SER A 17 7.37 5.67 0.44
C SER A 17 7.17 5.70 -1.06
N ILE A 18 5.96 6.04 -1.50
CA ILE A 18 5.61 6.17 -2.92
C ILE A 18 5.00 7.54 -3.14
N ASP A 19 5.57 8.31 -4.06
CA ASP A 19 5.00 9.55 -4.55
C ASP A 19 4.07 9.25 -5.74
N PHE A 20 2.90 9.88 -5.77
CA PHE A 20 1.93 9.75 -6.85
C PHE A 20 1.99 10.97 -7.77
N SER A 21 1.89 10.72 -9.07
CA SER A 21 1.76 11.78 -10.06
C SER A 21 0.30 12.04 -10.40
N THR A 22 0.03 13.17 -11.05
CA THR A 22 -1.29 13.48 -11.61
C THR A 22 -1.64 12.51 -12.74
N GLY A 23 -2.91 12.15 -12.85
CA GLY A 23 -3.41 11.31 -13.94
C GLY A 23 -3.34 9.83 -13.60
N PHE A 24 -2.88 9.01 -14.54
CA PHE A 24 -2.95 7.56 -14.45
C PHE A 24 -1.64 6.97 -13.93
N ASN A 25 -1.68 6.45 -12.71
CA ASN A 25 -0.53 5.77 -12.07
C ASN A 25 -0.65 4.26 -12.29
N VAL A 26 0.41 3.64 -12.82
CA VAL A 26 0.45 2.19 -13.09
C VAL A 26 1.36 1.50 -12.08
N LEU A 27 0.82 0.54 -11.35
CA LEU A 27 1.60 -0.35 -10.48
C LEU A 27 1.93 -1.66 -11.21
N SER A 28 3.20 -1.85 -11.55
CA SER A 28 3.73 -3.05 -12.21
C SER A 28 4.59 -3.89 -11.26
N GLY A 29 5.00 -5.08 -11.70
CA GLY A 29 5.69 -6.08 -10.87
C GLY A 29 5.41 -7.50 -11.37
N GLU A 30 6.38 -8.40 -11.17
CA GLU A 30 6.35 -9.80 -11.64
C GLU A 30 5.34 -10.67 -10.89
N THR A 31 5.23 -10.48 -9.57
CA THR A 31 4.30 -11.21 -8.71
C THR A 31 3.25 -10.27 -8.12
N GLY A 32 2.04 -10.79 -7.89
CA GLY A 32 0.91 -10.00 -7.37
C GLY A 32 1.05 -9.58 -5.91
N ALA A 33 1.96 -10.20 -5.15
CA ALA A 33 2.07 -10.00 -3.70
C ALA A 33 2.34 -8.54 -3.32
N GLY A 34 3.31 -7.88 -3.96
CA GLY A 34 3.63 -6.48 -3.65
C GLY A 34 2.51 -5.51 -4.03
N LYS A 35 1.82 -5.76 -5.14
CA LYS A 35 0.70 -4.93 -5.60
C LYS A 35 -0.52 -5.05 -4.68
N SER A 36 -0.89 -6.28 -4.30
CA SER A 36 -2.00 -6.53 -3.40
C SER A 36 -1.77 -5.85 -2.04
N ILE A 37 -0.55 -5.93 -1.49
CA ILE A 37 -0.21 -5.25 -0.22
C ILE A 37 -0.40 -3.72 -0.33
N LEU A 38 -0.03 -3.11 -1.46
CA LEU A 38 -0.23 -1.67 -1.68
C LEU A 38 -1.70 -1.30 -1.75
N ILE A 39 -2.51 -2.10 -2.46
CA ILE A 39 -3.96 -1.89 -2.55
C ILE A 39 -4.64 -2.10 -1.19
N ASP A 40 -4.19 -3.08 -0.40
CA ASP A 40 -4.69 -3.33 0.95
C ASP A 40 -4.36 -2.16 1.88
N ALA A 41 -3.15 -1.60 1.80
CA ALA A 41 -2.75 -0.43 2.57
C ALA A 41 -3.59 0.81 2.23
N ILE A 42 -3.83 1.07 0.94
CA ILE A 42 -4.71 2.16 0.49
C ILE A 42 -6.15 1.92 0.97
N SER A 43 -6.66 0.70 0.83
CA SER A 43 -8.02 0.35 1.27
C SER A 43 -8.18 0.54 2.78
N PHE A 44 -7.15 0.19 3.56
CA PHE A 44 -7.16 0.35 5.01
C PHE A 44 -7.29 1.81 5.44
N VAL A 45 -6.47 2.72 4.88
CA VAL A 45 -6.52 4.15 5.25
C VAL A 45 -7.81 4.84 4.77
N LEU A 46 -8.51 4.26 3.79
CA LEU A 46 -9.82 4.71 3.34
C LEU A 46 -10.99 4.12 4.16
N GLY A 47 -10.72 3.36 5.22
CA GLY A 47 -11.74 2.77 6.10
C GLY A 47 -12.30 1.42 5.62
N GLY A 48 -11.62 0.77 4.68
CA GLY A 48 -11.97 -0.57 4.22
C GLY A 48 -11.80 -1.65 5.30
N LYS A 49 -12.32 -2.85 5.02
CA LYS A 49 -12.14 -4.01 5.90
C LYS A 49 -10.65 -4.30 6.07
N PHE A 50 -10.24 -4.55 7.30
CA PHE A 50 -8.83 -4.72 7.65
C PHE A 50 -8.59 -5.97 8.48
N ASN A 51 -7.53 -6.71 8.14
CA ASN A 51 -7.04 -7.83 8.93
C ASN A 51 -5.85 -7.39 9.80
N LYS A 52 -6.00 -7.46 11.12
CA LYS A 52 -4.95 -7.09 12.08
C LYS A 52 -3.64 -7.86 11.89
N ASN A 53 -3.68 -9.06 11.30
CA ASN A 53 -2.47 -9.85 11.01
C ASN A 53 -1.52 -9.17 10.01
N LEU A 54 -1.97 -8.10 9.33
CA LEU A 54 -1.14 -7.30 8.46
C LEU A 54 -0.27 -6.30 9.24
N ILE A 55 -0.59 -5.96 10.49
CA ILE A 55 0.26 -5.06 11.30
C ILE A 55 1.38 -5.87 11.92
N ARG A 56 2.62 -5.40 11.76
CA ARG A 56 3.78 -5.91 12.49
C ARG A 56 4.18 -4.92 13.59
N VAL A 57 4.63 -5.46 14.72
CA VAL A 57 5.11 -4.69 15.89
C VAL A 57 6.61 -4.83 15.99
#